data_AF-B6GAK8-F1
#
_entry.id   AF-B6GAK8-F1
#
_cell.length_a   1.000
_cell.length_b   1.000
_cell.length_c   1.000
_cell.angle_alpha   90.00
_cell.angle_beta   90.00
_cell.angle_gamma   90.00
#
_symmetry.space_group_name_H-M   'P 1'
#
loop_
_entity.id
_entity.type
_entity.pdbx_description
1 polymer ?
#
loop_
_entity_poly.entity_id
_entity_poly.type
_entity_poly.pdbx_seq_one_letter_code
_entity_poly.pdbx_strand_id
1 'polypeptide(L)'
;MRREALTIERQTEEGLAAPVDVPRCRIDRGAALAPNDYQLTAGCSARVFIDATEYAGGIAEGDIIGFDGERHAAARVQRCDHPDGTPHHWEVDVQ
;
A
#
# COMPACT_ATOMS: atom_id res chain seq x y z
N MET A 1 0.40 18.41 -2.83
CA MET A 1 0.64 16.95 -2.74
C MET A 1 0.46 16.35 -4.13
N ARG A 2 1.45 15.60 -4.63
CA ARG A 2 1.37 14.90 -5.92
C ARG A 2 0.35 13.77 -5.75
N ARG A 3 -0.65 13.72 -6.63
CA ARG A 3 -1.65 12.63 -6.66
C ARG A 3 -1.12 11.59 -7.64
N GLU A 4 -0.92 10.38 -7.17
CA GLU A 4 -0.45 9.24 -7.97
C GLU A 4 -1.55 8.18 -8.07
N ALA A 5 -1.46 7.29 -9.05
CA ALA A 5 -2.39 6.19 -9.24
C ALA A 5 -1.64 4.86 -9.06
N LEU A 6 -2.35 3.84 -8.60
CA LEU A 6 -1.84 2.48 -8.47
C LEU A 6 -2.93 1.46 -8.75
N THR A 7 -2.55 0.19 -8.84
CA THR A 7 -3.47 -0.95 -8.86
C THR A 7 -3.28 -1.83 -7.63
N ILE A 8 -4.35 -2.49 -7.19
CA ILE A 8 -4.32 -3.47 -6.11
C ILE A 8 -4.84 -4.80 -6.63
N GLU A 9 -4.04 -5.86 -6.54
CA GLU A 9 -4.48 -7.24 -6.76
C GLU A 9 -4.51 -7.96 -5.42
N ARG A 10 -5.70 -8.29 -4.94
CA ARG A 10 -5.86 -8.95 -3.63
C ARG A 10 -5.57 -10.44 -3.71
N GLN A 11 -4.94 -10.97 -2.67
CA GLN A 11 -4.84 -12.41 -2.49
C GLN A 11 -6.20 -13.01 -2.12
N THR A 12 -6.54 -14.12 -2.76
CA THR A 12 -7.70 -14.96 -2.49
C THR A 12 -7.26 -16.41 -2.40
N GLU A 13 -8.17 -17.30 -1.97
CA GLU A 13 -7.90 -18.74 -1.92
C GLU A 13 -7.58 -19.34 -3.32
N GLU A 14 -8.01 -18.67 -4.38
CA GLU A 14 -7.90 -19.11 -5.77
C GLU A 14 -6.70 -18.45 -6.50
N GLY A 15 -5.99 -17.52 -5.85
CA GLY A 15 -4.86 -16.78 -6.41
C GLY A 15 -5.01 -15.27 -6.27
N LEU A 16 -4.60 -14.51 -7.29
CA LEU A 16 -4.76 -13.06 -7.30
C LEU A 16 -6.09 -12.68 -7.94
N ALA A 17 -6.87 -11.85 -7.25
CA ALA A 17 -8.08 -11.26 -7.78
C ALA A 17 -7.77 -10.31 -8.96
N ALA A 18 -8.82 -9.95 -9.71
CA ALA A 18 -8.71 -8.92 -10.75
C ALA A 18 -8.15 -7.61 -10.14
N PRO A 19 -7.20 -6.94 -10.81
CA PRO A 19 -6.66 -5.66 -10.36
C PRO A 19 -7.76 -4.61 -10.19
N VAL A 20 -7.68 -3.84 -9.11
CA VAL A 20 -8.54 -2.70 -8.84
C VAL A 20 -7.72 -1.42 -8.93
N ASP A 21 -8.14 -0.50 -9.77
CA ASP A 21 -7.49 0.81 -9.91
C ASP A 21 -7.81 1.70 -8.71
N VAL A 22 -6.77 2.30 -8.13
CA VAL A 22 -6.86 3.36 -7.12
C VAL A 22 -6.36 4.65 -7.78
N PRO A 23 -7.27 5.57 -8.15
CA PRO A 23 -6.92 6.72 -8.98
C PRO A 23 -6.11 7.79 -8.24
N ARG A 24 -6.14 7.78 -6.90
CA ARG A 24 -5.44 8.74 -6.05
C ARG A 24 -4.85 8.06 -4.83
N CYS A 25 -3.54 8.16 -4.70
CA CYS A 25 -2.76 7.75 -3.54
C CYS A 25 -1.55 8.68 -3.36
N ARG A 26 -0.78 8.45 -2.31
CA ARG A 26 0.56 9.04 -2.12
C ARG A 26 1.59 7.92 -2.05
N ILE A 27 2.67 8.03 -2.82
CA ILE A 27 3.78 7.06 -2.79
C ILE A 27 5.02 7.76 -2.26
N ASP A 28 5.47 7.36 -1.07
CA ASP A 28 6.71 7.81 -0.46
C ASP A 28 7.86 6.85 -0.79
N ARG A 29 8.62 7.20 -1.83
CA ARG A 29 9.84 6.47 -2.25
C ARG A 29 11.04 6.83 -1.37
N GLY A 30 10.95 7.85 -0.53
CA GLY A 30 11.95 8.18 0.48
C GLY A 30 12.00 7.15 1.60
N ALA A 31 10.93 6.38 1.80
CA ALA A 31 10.89 5.25 2.73
C ALA A 31 11.93 4.16 2.40
N ALA A 32 12.31 4.00 1.13
CA ALA A 32 13.41 3.11 0.72
C ALA A 32 14.78 3.57 1.24
N LEU A 33 14.89 4.84 1.64
CA LEU A 33 16.15 5.49 2.00
C LEU A 33 16.24 5.87 3.48
N ALA A 34 15.23 5.64 4.32
CA ALA A 34 15.21 6.08 5.72
C ALA A 34 16.00 5.11 6.64
N PRO A 35 17.26 5.42 7.02
CA PRO A 35 18.14 4.54 7.75
C PRO A 35 18.39 5.14 9.13
N ASN A 36 17.39 5.08 10.00
CA ASN A 36 17.55 5.54 11.38
C ASN A 36 16.57 4.79 12.28
N ASP A 37 16.87 3.53 12.59
CA ASP A 37 16.52 2.88 13.87
C ASP A 37 17.00 1.41 13.88
N TYR A 38 18.31 1.16 13.82
CA TYR A 38 18.96 -0.15 14.11
C TYR A 38 18.39 -1.44 13.47
N GLN A 39 17.43 -1.34 12.54
CA GLN A 39 16.82 -2.39 11.78
C GLN A 39 16.56 -1.80 10.40
N LEU A 40 17.38 -2.17 9.42
CA LEU A 40 16.91 -2.17 8.04
C LEU A 40 15.65 -3.05 8.05
N THR A 41 14.47 -2.51 7.78
CA THR A 41 13.41 -3.38 7.26
C THR A 41 13.88 -3.78 5.87
N ALA A 42 14.63 -4.88 5.79
CA ALA A 42 15.16 -5.38 4.54
C ALA A 42 13.99 -5.54 3.56
N GLY A 43 14.09 -4.90 2.41
CA GLY A 43 13.13 -5.04 1.33
C GLY A 43 11.99 -4.02 1.25
N CYS A 44 11.97 -2.91 2.00
CA CYS A 44 10.99 -1.84 1.72
C CYS A 44 11.45 -0.95 0.56
N SER A 45 10.75 -0.98 -0.58
CA SER A 45 11.02 -0.19 -1.78
C SER A 45 10.20 1.11 -1.86
N ALA A 46 9.07 1.20 -1.16
CA ALA A 46 8.31 2.44 -0.93
C ALA A 46 7.28 2.25 0.19
N ARG A 47 6.78 3.37 0.73
CA ARG A 47 5.54 3.38 1.53
C ARG A 47 4.40 4.04 0.76
N VAL A 48 3.30 3.34 0.65
CA VAL A 48 2.10 3.79 -0.08
C VAL A 48 1.00 4.15 0.92
N PHE A 49 0.34 5.28 0.70
CA PHE A 49 -0.81 5.73 1.48
C PHE A 49 -2.05 5.72 0.61
N ILE A 50 -3.02 4.89 0.96
CA ILE A 50 -4.25 4.64 0.20
C ILE A 50 -5.43 5.12 1.02
N ASP A 51 -6.17 6.10 0.51
CA ASP A 51 -7.32 6.67 1.21
C ASP A 51 -8.56 5.77 1.06
N ALA A 52 -9.31 5.60 2.15
CA ALA A 52 -10.53 4.79 2.17
C ALA A 52 -11.66 5.32 1.27
N THR A 53 -11.60 6.60 0.89
CA THR A 53 -12.52 7.21 -0.09
C THR A 53 -12.16 6.84 -1.54
N GLU A 54 -10.92 6.42 -1.80
CA GLU A 54 -10.45 6.01 -3.13
C GLU A 54 -10.47 4.49 -3.30
N TYR A 55 -10.47 3.75 -2.18
CA TYR A 55 -10.50 2.29 -2.16
C TYR A 55 -11.35 1.78 -0.99
N ALA A 56 -12.41 1.03 -1.29
CA ALA A 56 -13.32 0.48 -0.28
C ALA A 56 -12.98 -0.96 0.15
N GLY A 57 -11.93 -1.56 -0.40
CA GLY A 57 -11.51 -2.92 -0.07
C GLY A 57 -10.61 -2.97 1.18
N GLY A 58 -10.40 -4.19 1.69
CA GLY A 58 -9.31 -4.45 2.64
C GLY A 58 -8.00 -4.67 1.88
N ILE A 59 -6.90 -4.25 2.49
CA ILE A 59 -5.53 -4.54 2.05
C ILE A 59 -4.90 -5.47 3.08
N ALA A 60 -4.26 -6.53 2.61
CA ALA A 60 -3.54 -7.49 3.43
C ALA A 60 -2.07 -7.59 3.00
N GLU A 61 -1.22 -8.08 3.91
CA GLU A 61 0.14 -8.47 3.55
C GLU A 61 0.11 -9.57 2.49
N GLY A 62 0.96 -9.45 1.48
CA GLY A 62 0.99 -10.32 0.30
C GLY A 62 0.16 -9.84 -0.90
N ASP A 63 -0.76 -8.88 -0.72
CA ASP A 63 -1.43 -8.23 -1.85
C ASP A 63 -0.41 -7.57 -2.78
N ILE A 64 -0.72 -7.49 -4.08
CA ILE A 64 0.16 -6.86 -5.05
C ILE A 64 -0.27 -5.42 -5.26
N ILE A 65 0.68 -4.50 -5.08
CA ILE A 65 0.53 -3.08 -5.32
C ILE A 65 1.31 -2.71 -6.58
N GLY A 66 0.61 -2.31 -7.62
CA GLY A 66 1.19 -1.94 -8.91
C GLY A 66 1.33 -0.44 -9.08
N PHE A 67 2.54 0.06 -9.26
CA PHE A 67 2.82 1.47 -9.61
C PHE A 67 4.15 1.56 -10.37
N ASP A 68 4.40 2.69 -11.05
CA ASP A 68 5.61 2.91 -11.86
C ASP A 68 5.90 1.82 -12.93
N GLY A 69 4.91 1.02 -13.30
CA GLY A 69 5.06 -0.11 -14.22
C GLY A 69 5.62 -1.39 -13.57
N GLU A 70 5.82 -1.37 -12.26
CA GLU A 70 6.30 -2.48 -11.45
C GLU A 70 5.20 -3.06 -10.57
N ARG A 71 5.43 -4.28 -10.05
CA ARG A 71 4.52 -4.99 -9.14
C ARG A 71 5.27 -5.24 -7.85
N HIS A 72 4.74 -4.73 -6.75
CA HIS A 72 5.37 -4.84 -5.43
C HIS A 72 4.47 -5.62 -4.48
N ALA A 73 5.06 -6.47 -3.66
CA ALA A 73 4.31 -7.19 -2.63
C ALA A 73 4.09 -6.29 -1.41
N ALA A 74 2.86 -6.21 -0.89
CA ALA A 74 2.57 -5.57 0.38
C ALA A 74 3.26 -6.34 1.52
N ALA A 75 4.28 -5.73 2.13
CA ALA A 75 5.11 -6.35 3.16
C ALA A 75 4.56 -6.12 4.56
N ARG A 76 4.02 -4.93 4.80
CA ARG A 76 3.41 -4.52 6.06
C ARG A 76 2.24 -3.61 5.76
N VAL A 77 1.09 -3.88 6.38
CA VAL A 77 -0.12 -3.07 6.21
C VAL A 77 -0.56 -2.54 7.57
N GLN A 78 -0.70 -1.23 7.66
CA GLN A 78 -1.32 -0.56 8.79
C GLN A 78 -2.63 0.09 8.35
N ARG A 79 -3.74 -0.30 9.00
CA ARG A 79 -5.03 0.37 8.85
C ARG A 79 -5.14 1.50 9.87
N CYS A 80 -5.39 2.70 9.39
CA CYS A 80 -5.63 3.89 10.20
C CYS A 80 -7.13 4.22 10.14
N ASP A 81 -7.79 4.25 11.29
CA ASP A 81 -9.23 4.53 11.39
C ASP A 81 -9.49 5.96 11.91
N HIS A 82 -10.65 6.51 11.55
CA HIS A 82 -11.24 7.66 12.22
C HIS A 82 -11.66 7.30 13.67
N PRO A 83 -11.92 8.29 14.54
CA PRO A 83 -12.35 8.03 15.92
C PRO A 83 -13.63 7.19 16.06
N ASP A 84 -14.47 7.17 15.02
CA ASP A 84 -15.69 6.36 14.95
C ASP A 84 -15.46 4.92 14.48
N GLY A 85 -14.20 4.53 14.22
CA GLY A 85 -13.80 3.20 13.77
C GLY A 85 -13.91 2.96 12.26
N THR A 86 -14.32 3.96 11.48
CA THR A 86 -14.34 3.86 10.01
C THR A 86 -12.91 3.97 9.44
N PRO A 87 -12.56 3.21 8.38
CA PRO A 87 -11.25 3.35 7.75
C PRO A 87 -11.02 4.77 7.24
N HIS A 88 -9.86 5.35 7.55
CA HIS A 88 -9.39 6.62 7.02
C HIS A 88 -8.40 6.39 5.87
N HIS A 89 -7.34 5.60 6.12
CA HIS A 89 -6.39 5.19 5.08
C HIS A 89 -5.63 3.93 5.49
N TRP A 90 -4.93 3.34 4.54
CA TRP A 90 -3.91 2.33 4.78
C TRP A 90 -2.51 2.89 4.53
N GLU A 91 -1.57 2.55 5.39
CA GLU A 91 -0.13 2.68 5.11
C GLU A 91 0.41 1.30 4.74
N VAL A 92 1.03 1.19 3.57
CA VAL A 92 1.52 -0.08 3.02
C VAL A 92 3.00 0.06 2.70
N ASP A 93 3.85 -0.65 3.43
CA ASP A 93 5.25 -0.86 3.03
C ASP A 93 5.26 -1.92 1.93
N VAL A 94 5.94 -1.66 0.81
CA VAL A 94 5.99 -2.59 -0.33
C VAL A 94 7.41 -3.07 -0.59
N GLN A 95 7.56 -4.27 -1.18
CA GLN A 95 8.84 -4.82 -1.68
C GLN A 95 8.82 -4.92 -3.20
#